data_AF-A0AA41U904-F1
#
_entry.id   AF-A0AA41U904-F1
#
_cell.length_a   1.000
_cell.length_b   1.000
_cell.length_c   1.000
_cell.angle_alpha   90.00
_cell.angle_beta   90.00
_cell.angle_gamma   90.00
#
_symmetry.space_group_name_H-M   'P 1'
#
loop_
_entity.id
_entity.type
_entity.pdbx_description
1 polymer ?
#
loop_
_entity_poly.entity_id
_entity_poly.type
_entity_poly.pdbx_seq_one_letter_code
_entity_poly.pdbx_strand_id
1 'polypeptide(L)'
;MRPMKQGSESLARALGVVVETLARVGLERIEAITLTRNHISLQPADLAEGEQIAKTLGCDFPLDHRMLTPGFTDWTGDVSGFEVHVRAQLRRPIGAAL
;
A
#
# COMPACT_ATOMS: atom_id res chain seq x y z
N MET A 1 -27.34 -2.67 -18.26
CA MET A 1 -27.30 -2.96 -16.81
C MET A 1 -25.96 -3.60 -16.47
N ARG A 2 -25.07 -2.92 -15.74
CA ARG A 2 -23.85 -3.56 -15.21
C ARG A 2 -24.27 -4.56 -14.13
N PRO A 3 -23.67 -5.77 -14.04
CA PRO A 3 -23.95 -6.67 -12.94
C PRO A 3 -23.42 -6.04 -11.64
N MET A 4 -24.32 -5.45 -10.84
CA MET A 4 -23.97 -4.82 -9.56
C MET A 4 -23.41 -5.82 -8.53
N LYS A 5 -23.75 -7.12 -8.66
CA LYS A 5 -23.28 -8.19 -7.77
C LYS A 5 -21.75 -8.33 -7.74
N GLN A 6 -21.11 -8.26 -8.90
CA GLN A 6 -19.66 -8.43 -9.00
C GLN A 6 -18.89 -7.27 -8.36
N GLY A 7 -19.46 -6.06 -8.38
CA GLY A 7 -18.89 -4.89 -7.74
C GLY A 7 -18.96 -4.96 -6.21
N SER A 8 -20.13 -5.26 -5.64
CA SER A 8 -20.29 -5.34 -4.18
C SER A 8 -19.45 -6.44 -3.54
N GLU A 9 -19.36 -7.61 -4.20
CA GLU A 9 -18.53 -8.73 -3.75
C GLU A 9 -17.04 -8.36 -3.77
N SER A 10 -16.59 -7.61 -4.78
CA SER A 10 -15.19 -7.12 -4.86
C SER A 10 -14.85 -6.21 -3.68
N LEU A 11 -15.73 -5.28 -3.30
CA LEU A 11 -15.46 -4.35 -2.20
C LEU A 11 -15.46 -5.06 -0.83
N ALA A 12 -16.41 -5.97 -0.60
CA ALA A 12 -16.45 -6.75 0.64
C ALA A 12 -15.21 -7.64 0.79
N ARG A 13 -14.74 -8.26 -0.30
CA ARG A 13 -13.49 -9.01 -0.31
C ARG A 13 -12.29 -8.10 -0.06
N ALA A 14 -12.26 -6.91 -0.63
CA ALA A 14 -11.19 -5.94 -0.42
C ALA A 14 -11.07 -5.53 1.06
N LEU A 15 -12.20 -5.39 1.78
CA LEU A 15 -12.20 -5.19 3.25
C LEU A 15 -11.56 -6.38 3.99
N GLY A 16 -11.83 -7.62 3.56
CA GLY A 16 -11.18 -8.81 4.11
C GLY A 16 -9.67 -8.79 3.92
N VAL A 17 -9.20 -8.37 2.74
CA VAL A 17 -7.76 -8.20 2.45
C VAL A 17 -7.14 -7.10 3.30
N VAL A 18 -7.86 -6.01 3.56
CA VAL A 18 -7.40 -4.97 4.50
C VAL A 18 -7.18 -5.55 5.90
N VAL A 19 -8.11 -6.36 6.42
CA VAL A 19 -7.96 -7.00 7.73
C VAL A 19 -6.75 -7.94 7.77
N GLU A 20 -6.57 -8.78 6.73
CA GLU A 20 -5.40 -9.66 6.59
C GLU A 20 -4.09 -8.86 6.58
N THR A 21 -4.05 -7.80 5.78
CA THR A 21 -2.90 -6.90 5.64
C THR A 21 -2.53 -6.29 6.98
N LEU A 22 -3.50 -5.71 7.70
CA LEU A 22 -3.28 -5.09 9.00
C LEU A 22 -2.81 -6.10 10.05
N ALA A 23 -3.35 -7.33 10.04
CA ALA A 23 -2.89 -8.39 10.92
C ALA A 23 -1.43 -8.80 10.65
N ARG A 24 -0.96 -8.72 9.40
CA ARG A 24 0.44 -9.03 9.03
C ARG A 24 1.42 -7.92 9.42
N VAL A 25 1.02 -6.65 9.30
CA VAL A 25 1.95 -5.52 9.46
C VAL A 25 1.87 -4.83 10.82
N GLY A 26 0.76 -4.96 11.55
CA GLY A 26 0.45 -4.21 12.77
C GLY A 26 -0.50 -3.06 12.47
N LEU A 27 -1.64 -3.01 13.18
CA LEU A 27 -2.68 -1.98 12.98
C LEU A 27 -2.15 -0.58 13.31
N GLU A 28 -1.40 -0.49 14.40
CA GLU A 28 -0.81 0.74 14.95
C GLU A 28 0.23 1.38 14.04
N ARG A 29 0.74 0.64 13.06
CA ARG A 29 1.76 1.10 12.12
C ARG A 29 1.17 1.76 10.87
N ILE A 30 -0.16 1.71 10.71
CA ILE A 30 -0.88 2.27 9.57
C ILE A 30 -1.76 3.43 10.04
N GLU A 31 -1.49 4.62 9.53
CA GLU A 31 -2.27 5.83 9.82
C GLU A 31 -3.56 5.89 9.01
N ALA A 32 -3.47 5.53 7.73
CA ALA A 32 -4.61 5.64 6.83
C ALA A 32 -4.64 4.52 5.80
N ILE A 33 -5.87 4.16 5.39
CA ILE A 33 -6.14 3.18 4.35
C ILE A 33 -7.11 3.79 3.37
N THR A 34 -6.77 3.76 2.09
CA THR A 34 -7.71 4.05 1.01
C THR A 34 -8.10 2.76 0.32
N LEU A 35 -9.40 2.49 0.26
CA LEU A 35 -9.95 1.30 -0.37
C LEU A 35 -10.78 1.68 -1.59
N THR A 36 -10.48 1.07 -2.72
CA THR A 36 -11.35 1.05 -3.90
C THR A 36 -11.66 -0.40 -4.30
N ARG A 37 -12.42 -0.60 -5.38
CA ARG A 37 -12.81 -1.95 -5.82
C ARG A 37 -11.64 -2.83 -6.25
N ASN A 38 -10.55 -2.23 -6.72
CA ASN A 38 -9.42 -2.94 -7.32
C ASN A 38 -8.09 -2.64 -6.65
N HIS A 39 -8.07 -1.67 -5.72
CA HIS A 39 -6.85 -1.08 -5.21
C HIS A 39 -6.98 -0.79 -3.72
N ILE A 40 -5.93 -1.15 -2.99
CA ILE A 40 -5.77 -0.88 -1.57
C ILE A 40 -4.51 -0.03 -1.42
N SER A 41 -4.63 1.15 -0.82
CA SER A 41 -3.48 2.00 -0.49
C SER A 41 -3.31 2.08 1.02
N LEU A 42 -2.10 1.86 1.49
CA LEU A 42 -1.71 1.96 2.89
C LEU A 42 -0.76 3.14 3.06
N GLN A 43 -1.05 3.96 4.06
CA GLN A 43 -0.15 5.01 4.52
C GLN A 43 0.36 4.65 5.92
N PRO A 44 1.67 4.41 6.08
CA PRO A 44 2.28 4.19 7.38
C PRO A 44 2.11 5.40 8.31
N ALA A 45 2.03 5.14 9.61
CA ALA A 45 2.11 6.17 10.65
C ALA A 45 3.50 6.80 10.75
N ASP A 46 4.55 5.99 10.62
CA ASP A 46 5.91 6.44 10.35
C ASP A 46 6.28 6.15 8.89
N LEU A 47 6.45 7.21 8.10
CA LEU A 47 6.79 7.11 6.69
C LEU A 47 8.17 6.47 6.43
N ALA A 48 9.07 6.41 7.44
CA ALA A 48 10.35 5.73 7.32
C ALA A 48 10.21 4.19 7.33
N GLU A 49 9.12 3.66 7.88
CA GLU A 49 8.88 2.21 7.97
C GLU A 49 8.30 1.60 6.68
N GLY A 50 7.93 2.43 5.70
CA GLY A 50 7.18 2.00 4.52
C GLY A 50 7.83 0.87 3.73
N GLU A 51 9.15 0.89 3.54
CA GLU A 51 9.87 -0.17 2.84
C GLU A 51 9.75 -1.52 3.59
N GLN A 52 9.82 -1.50 4.92
CA GLN A 52 9.70 -2.72 5.72
C GLN A 52 8.26 -3.26 5.70
N ILE A 53 7.26 -2.37 5.73
CA ILE A 53 5.85 -2.73 5.59
C ILE A 53 5.60 -3.34 4.20
N ALA A 54 6.10 -2.70 3.15
CA ALA A 54 6.01 -3.17 1.77
C ALA A 54 6.61 -4.59 1.61
N LYS A 55 7.82 -4.82 2.11
CA LYS A 55 8.46 -6.14 2.12
C LYS A 55 7.64 -7.20 2.86
N THR A 56 7.05 -6.83 4.00
CA THR A 56 6.20 -7.74 4.78
C THR A 56 4.96 -8.18 3.99
N LEU A 57 4.46 -7.31 3.10
CA LEU A 57 3.30 -7.57 2.27
C LEU A 57 3.63 -8.25 0.93
N GLY A 58 4.89 -8.21 0.48
CA GLY A 58 5.29 -8.65 -0.86
C GLY A 58 5.12 -7.56 -1.93
N CYS A 59 5.10 -6.29 -1.51
CA CYS A 59 5.06 -5.13 -2.40
C CYS A 59 6.49 -4.75 -2.82
N ASP A 60 7.06 -5.50 -3.77
CA ASP A 60 8.48 -5.43 -4.12
C ASP A 60 8.81 -4.43 -5.25
N PHE A 61 7.80 -3.76 -5.82
CA PHE A 61 7.97 -2.86 -6.96
C PHE A 61 7.90 -1.38 -6.54
N PRO A 62 9.03 -0.71 -6.28
CA PRO A 62 9.05 0.70 -5.91
C PRO A 62 8.94 1.63 -7.14
N LEU A 63 8.12 2.66 -7.02
CA LEU A 63 8.04 3.80 -7.92
C LEU A 63 8.30 5.11 -7.17
N ASP A 64 9.34 5.84 -7.57
CA ASP A 64 9.74 7.10 -6.93
C ASP A 64 9.04 8.30 -7.58
N HIS A 65 8.24 9.03 -6.79
CA HIS A 65 7.60 10.28 -7.20
C HIS A 65 8.39 11.48 -6.69
N ARG A 66 9.49 11.80 -7.40
CA ARG A 66 10.44 12.85 -7.01
C ARG A 66 10.01 14.29 -7.32
N MET A 67 9.04 14.46 -8.23
CA MET A 67 8.60 15.79 -8.68
C MET A 67 7.55 16.43 -7.75
N LEU A 68 7.22 15.79 -6.63
CA LEU A 68 6.31 16.29 -5.62
C LEU A 68 7.08 16.79 -4.40
N THR A 69 6.49 17.71 -3.63
CA THR A 69 7.09 18.25 -2.41
C THR A 69 6.11 18.08 -1.24
N PRO A 70 6.37 17.17 -0.29
CA PRO A 70 7.47 16.20 -0.29
C PRO A 70 7.30 15.11 -1.36
N GLY A 71 8.40 14.56 -1.86
CA GLY A 71 8.39 13.38 -2.72
C GLY A 71 8.07 12.13 -1.92
N PHE A 72 7.69 11.05 -2.60
CA PHE A 72 7.39 9.76 -1.95
C PHE A 72 7.82 8.58 -2.82
N THR A 73 7.93 7.41 -2.20
CA THR A 73 8.01 6.14 -2.92
C THR A 73 6.71 5.38 -2.72
N ASP A 74 6.19 4.82 -3.81
CA ASP A 74 5.01 3.95 -3.83
C ASP A 74 5.47 2.52 -4.12
N TRP A 75 5.27 1.60 -3.18
CA TRP A 75 5.59 0.19 -3.37
C TRP A 75 4.33 -0.58 -3.71
N THR A 76 4.34 -1.28 -4.84
CA THR A 76 3.19 -2.04 -5.32
C THR A 76 3.43 -3.55 -5.23
N GLY A 77 2.38 -4.31 -4.93
CA GLY A 77 2.35 -5.77 -4.95
C GLY A 77 0.94 -6.33 -5.08
N ASP A 78 0.82 -7.66 -5.16
CA ASP A 78 -0.47 -8.35 -5.08
C ASP A 78 -0.63 -8.97 -3.69
N VAL A 79 -1.76 -8.67 -3.04
CA VAL A 79 -2.18 -9.38 -1.82
C VAL A 79 -3.55 -9.96 -2.07
N SER A 80 -3.63 -11.29 -2.07
CA SER A 80 -4.88 -12.02 -2.22
C SER A 80 -5.67 -11.62 -3.47
N GLY A 81 -4.99 -11.28 -4.58
CA GLY A 81 -5.58 -10.88 -5.85
C GLY A 81 -5.97 -9.41 -5.97
N PHE A 82 -5.50 -8.55 -5.04
CA PHE A 82 -5.69 -7.10 -5.09
C PHE A 82 -4.35 -6.41 -5.22
N GLU A 83 -4.33 -5.37 -6.05
CA GLU A 83 -3.19 -4.45 -6.13
C GLU A 83 -3.12 -3.64 -4.82
N VAL A 84 -2.03 -3.85 -4.07
CA VAL A 84 -1.76 -3.17 -2.80
C VAL A 84 -0.58 -2.24 -2.98
N HIS A 85 -0.77 -1.02 -2.47
CA HIS A 85 0.20 0.05 -2.49
C HIS A 85 0.58 0.43 -1.07
N VAL A 86 1.87 0.59 -0.83
CA VAL A 86 2.39 1.21 0.39
C VAL A 86 3.03 2.52 -0.03
N ARG A 87 2.46 3.66 0.37
CA ARG A 87 3.03 4.98 0.07
C ARG A 87 3.78 5.50 1.28
N ALA A 88 5.06 5.75 1.13
CA ALA A 88 5.88 6.23 2.25
C ALA A 88 7.00 7.19 1.82
N GLN A 89 7.93 7.46 2.72
CA GLN A 89 9.02 8.40 2.47
C GLN A 89 9.78 8.01 1.20
N LEU A 90 10.16 9.03 0.41
CA LEU A 90 10.99 8.83 -0.78
C LEU A 90 12.27 8.09 -0.39
N ARG A 91 12.48 6.90 -0.96
CA ARG A 91 13.69 6.12 -0.71
C ARG A 91 14.91 6.90 -1.16
N ARG A 92 16.00 6.76 -0.41
CA ARG A 92 17.29 7.33 -0.82
C ARG A 92 17.95 6.40 -1.84
N PRO A 93 18.61 6.94 -2.88
CA PRO A 93 19.48 6.12 -3.71
C PRO A 93 20.55 5.47 -2.84
N ILE A 94 20.82 4.18 -3.07
CA ILE A 94 21.96 3.51 -2.46
C ILE A 94 23.22 4.25 -2.92
N GLY A 95 23.96 4.86 -1.99
CA GLY A 95 25.18 5.64 -2.27
C GLY A 95 25.05 7.16 -2.19
N ALA A 96 23.88 7.72 -1.90
CA ALA A 96 23.76 9.14 -1.58
C ALA A 96 24.28 9.40 -0.16
N ALA A 97 25.56 9.77 -0.02
CA ALA A 97 26.12 10.31 1.22
C ALA A 97 25.66 11.76 1.44
N LEU A 98 25.57 12.17 2.71
CA LEU A 98 25.25 13.52 3.16
C LEU A 98 26.26 14.56 2.65
#